data_AF-A0A915M5A1-F1
#
_entry.id   AF-A0A915M5A1-F1
#
_cell.length_a   1.000
_cell.length_b   1.000
_cell.length_c   1.000
_cell.angle_alpha   90.00
_cell.angle_beta   90.00
_cell.angle_gamma   90.00
#
_symmetry.space_group_name_H-M   'P 1'
#
loop_
_entity.id
_entity.type
_entity.pdbx_description
1 polymer ?
#
loop_
_entity_poly.entity_id
_entity_poly.type
_entity_poly.pdbx_seq_one_letter_code
_entity_poly.pdbx_strand_id
1 'polypeptide(L)'
;MRRGVFDVLPADALINLTAEDMRLILCGSQDINLQILQSFTKFFDESSAPANVLAKYKKNFWIVVNKFSNAEKQDLCFFWTGSPNLPSTEEGFQPLPTIMYYFLMPVLGTFLIRPADDLHLPTANTCISRFLTMSTASSSNSPMTQFQLRINSSEEDLIQPLNAFFETFFAENDSISIEQWDLALPSDSEREQMKKNRFCVVHELLPPSTGERFKRFWGYLVLCSPAYCTSNRTRLHHSSPHFLTDGDVCNQTAAIFEQTGSRSLVVAGATRYSVRGDHTSSCQPKNAIADAAHNNLTMFHTMCVGVFEASNEEIFMQWHGQESCPQSGAFISAGAKGTNPIYKDKGAYVNKLVSTVNKLAGENIATTPMQDRKCPLVASTNVFGRIVNGVKEGNACEGKADPKNVTGNFIHIEQQRKWRDDWASNLSYIPLKLDILDPLDKCN
;
A
#
# COMPACT_ATOMS: atom_id res chain seq x y z
N MET A 1 5.98 12.66 33.71
CA MET A 1 4.72 13.09 33.06
C MET A 1 3.62 12.05 33.19
N ARG A 2 3.69 10.87 32.53
CA ARG A 2 2.67 9.80 32.63
C ARG A 2 2.22 9.46 34.05
N ARG A 3 3.16 9.30 34.99
CA ARG A 3 2.86 9.03 36.40
C ARG A 3 2.00 10.13 37.05
N GLY A 4 2.34 11.41 36.80
CA GLY A 4 1.59 12.55 37.30
C GLY A 4 0.18 12.71 36.72
N VAL A 5 -0.08 12.21 35.50
CA VAL A 5 -1.44 12.18 34.93
C VAL A 5 -2.30 11.14 35.66
N PHE A 6 -1.75 9.96 35.95
CA PHE A 6 -2.44 8.90 36.69
C PHE A 6 -2.52 9.12 38.21
N ASP A 7 -1.82 10.13 38.74
CA ASP A 7 -2.02 10.58 40.12
C ASP A 7 -3.33 11.38 40.27
N VAL A 8 -3.92 11.86 39.16
CA VAL A 8 -5.15 12.67 39.12
C VAL A 8 -6.31 11.93 38.44
N LEU A 9 -6.04 11.21 37.36
CA LEU A 9 -7.04 10.44 36.61
C LEU A 9 -6.91 8.94 36.92
N PRO A 10 -8.01 8.20 37.09
CA PRO A 10 -7.93 6.76 37.26
C PRO A 10 -7.42 6.11 35.97
N ALA A 11 -6.76 4.94 36.11
CA ALA A 11 -6.05 4.29 35.00
C ALA A 11 -6.95 3.93 33.80
N ASP A 12 -8.25 3.84 34.04
CA ASP A 12 -9.29 3.52 33.07
C ASP A 12 -9.95 4.76 32.43
N ALA A 13 -9.79 5.96 32.98
CA ALA A 13 -10.43 7.18 32.45
C ALA A 13 -9.96 7.57 31.04
N LEU A 14 -8.80 7.08 30.61
CA LEU A 14 -8.25 7.33 29.28
C LEU A 14 -8.38 6.12 28.34
N ILE A 15 -9.05 5.05 28.78
CA ILE A 15 -9.30 3.87 27.94
C ILE A 15 -10.26 4.27 26.81
N ASN A 16 -9.93 3.88 25.59
CA ASN A 16 -10.63 4.19 24.33
C ASN A 16 -10.50 5.64 23.83
N LEU A 17 -9.73 6.51 24.50
CA LEU A 17 -9.35 7.79 23.91
C LEU A 17 -8.18 7.59 22.95
N THR A 18 -8.36 8.04 21.72
CA THR A 18 -7.25 8.15 20.76
C THR A 18 -6.32 9.30 21.15
N ALA A 19 -5.12 9.35 20.56
CA ALA A 19 -4.24 10.51 20.70
C ALA A 19 -4.94 11.81 20.28
N GLU A 20 -5.88 11.70 19.34
CA GLU A 20 -6.70 12.79 18.83
C GLU A 20 -7.79 13.22 19.81
N ASP A 21 -8.51 12.27 20.43
CA ASP A 21 -9.47 12.60 21.48
C ASP A 21 -8.77 13.28 22.66
N MET A 22 -7.58 12.77 23.03
CA MET A 22 -6.75 13.38 24.07
C MET A 22 -6.28 14.78 23.67
N ARG A 23 -5.93 14.99 22.40
CA ARG A 23 -5.58 16.31 21.85
C ARG A 23 -6.76 17.27 21.94
N LEU A 24 -7.95 16.86 21.50
CA LEU A 24 -9.16 17.67 21.55
C LEU A 24 -9.60 17.99 22.98
N ILE A 25 -9.48 17.03 23.91
CA ILE A 25 -9.77 17.23 25.34
C ILE A 25 -8.80 18.23 25.98
N LEU A 26 -7.51 18.15 25.64
CA LEU A 26 -6.48 19.01 26.23
C LEU A 26 -6.40 20.40 25.59
N CYS A 27 -6.66 20.50 24.29
CA CYS A 27 -6.42 21.71 23.50
C CYS A 27 -7.71 22.41 23.01
N GLY A 28 -8.87 21.74 23.13
CA GLY A 28 -10.16 22.21 22.64
C GLY A 28 -10.30 22.12 21.12
N SER A 29 -11.54 22.33 20.63
CA SER A 29 -11.82 22.59 19.21
C SER A 29 -11.98 24.11 19.02
N GLN A 30 -10.92 24.81 18.65
CA GLN A 30 -10.99 26.26 18.42
C GLN A 30 -11.35 26.59 16.98
N ASP A 31 -12.27 27.55 16.78
CA ASP A 31 -12.55 28.07 15.45
C ASP A 31 -11.30 28.74 14.88
N ILE A 32 -10.80 28.21 13.76
CA ILE A 32 -9.66 28.79 13.04
C ILE A 32 -10.10 30.10 12.40
N ASN A 33 -9.68 31.22 13.01
CA ASN A 33 -9.90 32.54 12.43
C ASN A 33 -9.03 32.71 11.18
N LEU A 34 -9.67 32.54 10.02
CA LEU A 34 -9.01 32.60 8.72
C LEU A 34 -8.35 33.96 8.44
N GLN A 35 -8.90 35.07 8.97
CA GLN A 35 -8.29 36.39 8.80
C GLN A 35 -6.96 36.49 9.53
N ILE A 36 -6.86 35.89 10.72
CA ILE A 36 -5.62 35.86 11.50
C ILE A 36 -4.58 34.97 10.78
N LEU A 37 -4.96 33.77 10.36
CA LEU A 37 -4.08 32.87 9.59
C LEU A 37 -3.57 33.54 8.30
N GLN A 38 -4.45 34.23 7.58
CA GLN A 38 -4.08 35.02 6.39
C GLN A 38 -3.07 36.11 6.71
N SER A 39 -3.27 36.84 7.81
CA SER A 39 -2.41 37.95 8.20
C SER A 39 -0.98 37.51 8.54
N PHE A 40 -0.82 36.31 9.10
CA PHE A 40 0.48 35.72 9.42
C PHE A 40 1.12 34.96 8.26
N THR A 41 0.36 34.66 7.20
CA THR A 41 0.87 33.88 6.06
C THR A 41 1.71 34.74 5.13
N LYS A 42 2.99 34.38 4.98
CA LYS A 42 3.86 34.95 3.94
C LYS A 42 3.97 34.02 2.74
N PHE A 43 3.73 34.56 1.55
CA PHE A 43 3.92 33.81 0.30
C PHE A 43 5.27 34.15 -0.32
N PHE A 44 6.09 33.13 -0.56
CA PHE A 44 7.35 33.22 -1.26
C PHE A 44 7.21 32.58 -2.64
N ASP A 45 7.69 33.28 -3.65
CA ASP A 45 7.79 32.78 -5.02
C ASP A 45 9.26 32.47 -5.30
N GLU A 46 9.57 31.19 -5.50
CA GLU A 46 10.92 30.73 -5.85
C GLU A 46 11.05 30.42 -7.35
N SER A 47 9.99 30.65 -8.12
CA SER A 47 9.89 30.28 -9.53
C SER A 47 9.88 31.46 -10.50
N SER A 48 9.92 32.69 -9.98
CA SER A 48 9.82 33.93 -10.77
C SER A 48 8.55 33.98 -11.63
N ALA A 49 7.42 33.59 -11.04
CA ALA A 49 6.12 33.58 -11.71
C ALA A 49 5.69 35.00 -12.11
N PRO A 50 4.97 35.18 -13.23
CA PRO A 50 4.32 36.44 -13.54
C PRO A 50 3.40 36.89 -12.40
N ALA A 51 3.48 38.16 -12.01
CA ALA A 51 2.78 38.68 -10.83
C ALA A 51 1.26 38.45 -10.85
N ASN A 52 0.65 38.45 -12.05
CA ASN A 52 -0.76 38.15 -12.25
C ASN A 52 -1.12 36.68 -11.94
N VAL A 53 -0.22 35.74 -12.21
CA VAL A 53 -0.40 34.32 -11.91
C VAL A 53 -0.30 34.07 -10.41
N LEU A 54 0.74 34.63 -9.76
CA LEU A 54 0.92 34.53 -8.32
C LEU A 54 -0.26 35.18 -7.56
N ALA A 55 -0.75 36.33 -8.03
CA ALA A 55 -1.93 36.98 -7.46
C ALA A 55 -3.20 36.13 -7.61
N LYS A 56 -3.39 35.48 -8.78
CA LYS A 56 -4.50 34.56 -9.02
C LYS A 56 -4.42 33.32 -8.12
N TYR A 57 -3.22 32.76 -7.93
CA TYR A 57 -2.97 31.64 -7.05
C TYR A 57 -3.30 31.98 -5.59
N LYS A 58 -2.73 33.07 -5.05
CA LYS A 58 -3.01 33.56 -3.69
C LYS A 58 -4.51 33.72 -3.43
N LYS A 59 -5.20 34.34 -4.39
CA LYS A 59 -6.66 34.53 -4.32
C LYS A 59 -7.40 33.19 -4.30
N ASN A 60 -7.06 32.26 -5.19
CA ASN A 60 -7.73 30.98 -5.28
C ASN A 60 -7.49 30.10 -4.05
N PHE A 61 -6.27 30.09 -3.50
CA PHE A 61 -5.92 29.36 -2.28
C PHE A 61 -6.87 29.75 -1.14
N TRP A 62 -7.00 31.05 -0.87
CA TRP A 62 -7.88 31.52 0.18
C TRP A 62 -9.37 31.31 -0.11
N ILE A 63 -9.80 31.33 -1.39
CA ILE A 63 -11.17 30.97 -1.76
C ILE A 63 -11.49 29.52 -1.37
N VAL A 64 -10.53 28.60 -1.54
CA VAL A 64 -10.72 27.18 -1.21
C VAL A 64 -10.68 26.97 0.30
N VAL A 65 -9.68 27.51 1.00
CA VAL A 65 -9.60 27.42 2.47
C VAL A 65 -10.83 28.05 3.13
N ASN A 66 -11.43 29.09 2.53
CA ASN A 66 -12.66 29.67 3.05
C ASN A 66 -13.90 28.76 2.90
N LYS A 67 -13.88 27.81 1.96
CA LYS A 67 -14.95 26.82 1.77
C LYS A 67 -14.85 25.63 2.72
N PHE A 68 -13.71 25.44 3.38
CA PHE A 68 -13.51 24.38 4.37
C PHE A 68 -14.40 24.57 5.59
N SER A 69 -14.88 23.45 6.11
CA SER A 69 -15.44 23.33 7.45
C SER A 69 -14.41 23.74 8.51
N ASN A 70 -14.86 23.96 9.74
CA ASN A 70 -13.95 24.34 10.82
C ASN A 70 -12.99 23.19 11.19
N ALA A 71 -13.40 21.93 11.01
CA ALA A 71 -12.54 20.76 11.14
C ALA A 71 -11.42 20.76 10.09
N GLU A 72 -11.78 20.84 8.80
CA GLU A 72 -10.80 20.90 7.69
C GLU A 72 -9.81 22.07 7.83
N LYS A 73 -10.23 23.20 8.42
CA LYS A 73 -9.34 24.34 8.72
C LYS A 73 -8.36 24.03 9.86
N GLN A 74 -8.78 23.30 10.88
CA GLN A 74 -7.89 22.85 11.96
C GLN A 74 -6.88 21.85 11.44
N ASP A 75 -7.32 20.91 10.59
CA ASP A 75 -6.44 19.92 9.97
C ASP A 75 -5.42 20.59 9.05
N LEU A 76 -5.83 21.60 8.28
CA LEU A 76 -4.90 22.42 7.50
C LEU A 76 -3.89 23.14 8.40
N CYS A 77 -4.34 23.72 9.52
CA CYS A 77 -3.45 24.41 10.46
C CYS A 77 -2.44 23.43 11.09
N PHE A 78 -2.90 22.26 11.50
CA PHE A 78 -2.06 21.19 12.04
C PHE A 78 -1.07 20.66 11.00
N PHE A 79 -1.53 20.35 9.79
CA PHE A 79 -0.69 19.91 8.69
C PHE A 79 0.42 20.92 8.38
N TRP A 80 0.08 22.20 8.38
CA TRP A 80 1.01 23.27 8.00
C TRP A 80 2.01 23.60 9.12
N THR A 81 1.55 23.65 10.37
CA THR A 81 2.30 24.26 11.48
C THR A 81 2.69 23.27 12.57
N GLY A 82 2.19 22.04 12.51
CA GLY A 82 2.29 21.06 13.60
C GLY A 82 1.43 21.41 14.83
N SER A 83 0.70 22.54 14.79
CA SER A 83 -0.21 22.98 15.85
C SER A 83 -1.65 23.03 15.31
N PRO A 84 -2.61 22.40 16.00
CA PRO A 84 -4.01 22.46 15.60
C PRO A 84 -4.68 23.79 15.99
N ASN A 85 -4.01 24.61 16.81
CA ASN A 85 -4.51 25.89 17.28
C ASN A 85 -3.71 27.04 16.67
N LEU A 86 -4.43 28.10 16.30
CA LEU A 86 -3.83 29.39 15.96
C LEU A 86 -3.40 30.10 17.27
N PRO A 87 -2.12 30.46 17.42
CA PRO A 87 -1.69 31.39 18.45
C PRO A 87 -2.42 32.74 18.30
N SER A 88 -2.75 33.37 19.43
CA SER A 88 -3.41 34.68 19.44
C SER A 88 -2.49 35.85 19.10
N THR A 89 -1.18 35.61 18.99
CA THR A 89 -0.15 36.63 18.72
C THR A 89 0.92 36.12 17.75
N GLU A 90 1.56 37.03 17.02
CA GLU A 90 2.63 36.74 16.05
C GLU A 90 3.84 36.03 16.71
N GLU A 91 4.11 36.35 17.98
CA GLU A 91 5.19 35.75 18.78
C GLU A 91 4.94 34.30 19.15
N GLY A 92 3.66 33.88 19.23
CA GLY A 92 3.29 32.48 19.43
C GLY A 92 3.43 31.63 18.16
N PHE A 93 3.64 32.28 17.01
CA PHE A 93 3.88 31.67 15.71
C PHE A 93 5.37 31.69 15.39
N GLN A 94 6.16 30.83 16.04
CA GLN A 94 7.58 30.70 15.76
C GLN A 94 7.92 29.29 15.31
N PRO A 95 8.21 29.09 14.00
CA PRO A 95 8.28 30.11 12.93
C PRO A 95 6.91 30.45 12.31
N LEU A 96 6.81 31.65 11.72
CA LEU A 96 5.60 32.14 11.03
C LEU A 96 5.18 31.22 9.87
N PRO A 97 3.88 31.09 9.57
CA PRO A 97 3.41 30.25 8.50
C PRO A 97 3.80 30.84 7.14
N THR A 98 4.45 30.01 6.32
CA THR A 98 4.94 30.40 4.99
C THR A 98 4.35 29.47 3.93
N ILE A 99 3.94 30.03 2.79
CA ILE A 99 3.56 29.28 1.59
C ILE A 99 4.62 29.53 0.53
N MET A 100 5.16 28.46 -0.04
CA MET A 100 6.08 28.53 -1.17
C MET A 100 5.40 28.03 -2.43
N TYR A 101 5.40 28.88 -3.44
CA TYR A 101 4.74 28.65 -4.72
C TYR A 101 5.78 28.47 -5.83
N TYR A 102 5.56 27.47 -6.68
CA TYR A 102 6.34 27.22 -7.90
C TYR A 102 5.45 27.24 -9.16
N PHE A 103 5.81 28.07 -10.14
CA PHE A 103 5.18 28.23 -11.45
C PHE A 103 6.20 28.00 -12.57
N LEU A 104 5.88 27.11 -13.50
CA LEU A 104 6.72 26.90 -14.69
C LEU A 104 6.10 27.54 -15.93
N MET A 105 6.85 28.43 -16.57
CA MET A 105 6.66 28.76 -17.99
C MET A 105 7.50 27.79 -18.84
N PRO A 106 7.01 27.32 -19.99
CA PRO A 106 7.80 26.50 -20.89
C PRO A 106 8.77 27.40 -21.66
N VAL A 107 9.91 27.77 -21.05
CA VAL A 107 11.03 28.40 -21.76
C VAL A 107 12.35 27.80 -21.24
N LEU A 108 13.20 27.44 -22.20
CA LEU A 108 14.49 26.77 -22.06
C LEU A 108 15.36 27.26 -20.90
N GLY A 109 15.72 26.33 -20.02
CA GLY A 109 16.99 26.32 -19.32
C GLY A 109 17.16 27.35 -18.21
N THR A 110 16.66 27.06 -17.01
CA THR A 110 17.34 27.44 -15.75
C THR A 110 16.85 26.58 -14.58
N PHE A 111 17.79 26.26 -13.69
CA PHE A 111 17.71 25.29 -12.61
C PHE A 111 16.57 25.53 -11.61
N LEU A 112 15.72 24.51 -11.38
CA LEU A 112 14.87 24.36 -10.20
C LEU A 112 14.89 22.88 -9.75
N ILE A 113 15.02 22.66 -8.43
CA ILE A 113 15.38 21.38 -7.77
C ILE A 113 14.18 20.42 -7.61
N ARG A 114 13.05 20.59 -8.32
CA ARG A 114 11.97 19.58 -8.36
C ARG A 114 11.33 19.51 -9.76
N PRO A 115 11.01 18.30 -10.27
CA PRO A 115 10.32 18.15 -11.55
C PRO A 115 8.93 18.81 -11.56
N ALA A 116 8.55 19.26 -12.74
CA ALA A 116 7.43 20.14 -13.03
C ALA A 116 6.18 19.37 -13.47
N ASP A 117 5.51 18.62 -12.59
CA ASP A 117 4.23 17.98 -12.91
C ASP A 117 3.14 18.20 -11.85
N ASP A 118 1.89 18.28 -12.31
CA ASP A 118 0.69 18.38 -11.47
C ASP A 118 0.30 16.99 -10.91
N LEU A 119 1.26 16.14 -10.54
CA LEU A 119 1.01 14.81 -9.95
C LEU A 119 1.35 14.78 -8.44
N HIS A 120 1.91 15.87 -7.92
CA HIS A 120 2.38 15.96 -6.54
C HIS A 120 1.37 16.65 -5.62
N LEU A 121 0.91 15.93 -4.60
CA LEU A 121 0.11 16.51 -3.52
C LEU A 121 0.92 17.55 -2.73
N PRO A 122 0.28 18.59 -2.15
CA PRO A 122 0.97 19.57 -1.31
C PRO A 122 1.72 18.91 -0.15
N THR A 123 2.86 19.50 0.22
CA THR A 123 3.71 19.01 1.33
C THR A 123 3.94 20.12 2.35
N ALA A 124 4.11 19.78 3.62
CA ALA A 124 4.41 20.74 4.66
C ALA A 124 5.66 20.32 5.46
N ASN A 125 6.43 21.31 5.88
CA ASN A 125 7.49 21.17 6.87
C ASN A 125 7.05 21.94 8.12
N THR A 126 6.52 21.20 9.08
CA THR A 126 5.94 21.73 10.33
C THR A 126 7.00 22.38 11.22
N CYS A 127 8.26 21.89 11.20
CA CYS A 127 9.37 22.49 11.95
C CYS A 127 9.66 23.94 11.53
N ILE A 128 9.29 24.31 10.29
CA ILE A 128 9.46 25.66 9.76
C ILE A 128 8.15 26.31 9.29
N SER A 129 7.00 25.76 9.72
CA SER A 129 5.65 26.21 9.34
C SER A 129 5.52 26.49 7.83
N ARG A 130 6.07 25.62 6.99
CA ARG A 130 6.21 25.86 5.55
C ARG A 130 5.34 24.93 4.75
N PHE A 131 4.49 25.49 3.89
CA PHE A 131 3.60 24.77 2.99
C PHE A 131 4.08 24.92 1.54
N LEU A 132 4.28 23.81 0.84
CA LEU A 132 4.83 23.73 -0.51
C LEU A 132 3.74 23.29 -1.50
N THR A 133 3.61 24.00 -2.62
CA THR A 133 2.52 23.83 -3.58
C THR A 133 2.94 24.23 -5.01
N MET A 134 2.48 23.48 -6.03
CA MET A 134 2.85 23.65 -7.44
C MET A 134 1.63 23.84 -8.35
N SER A 135 1.81 24.51 -9.50
CA SER A 135 0.78 24.66 -10.53
C SER A 135 1.39 24.80 -11.93
N THR A 136 0.93 24.00 -12.91
CA THR A 136 1.22 24.23 -14.34
C THR A 136 0.16 25.10 -15.03
N ALA A 137 0.53 25.70 -16.17
CA ALA A 137 -0.38 26.53 -16.98
C ALA A 137 -1.35 25.72 -17.86
N SER A 138 -1.22 24.38 -17.94
CA SER A 138 -1.84 23.54 -18.97
C SER A 138 -2.87 22.52 -18.48
N SER A 139 -3.14 22.39 -17.18
CA SER A 139 -4.04 21.34 -16.68
C SER A 139 -5.48 21.82 -16.42
N SER A 140 -6.44 20.97 -16.81
CA SER A 140 -7.87 21.08 -16.49
C SER A 140 -8.20 20.62 -15.07
N ASN A 141 -7.26 19.94 -14.39
CA ASN A 141 -7.36 19.59 -12.97
C ASN A 141 -6.60 20.61 -12.14
N SER A 142 -7.37 21.48 -11.48
CA SER A 142 -6.86 22.49 -10.56
C SER A 142 -5.97 21.86 -9.47
N PRO A 143 -4.83 22.49 -9.09
CA PRO A 143 -4.07 22.15 -7.87
C PRO A 143 -4.96 22.03 -6.61
N MET A 144 -6.16 22.62 -6.66
CA MET A 144 -7.17 22.54 -5.61
C MET A 144 -7.88 21.19 -5.51
N THR A 145 -8.02 20.45 -6.61
CA THR A 145 -8.58 19.08 -6.57
C THR A 145 -7.61 18.14 -5.85
N GLN A 146 -6.30 18.31 -6.07
CA GLN A 146 -5.26 17.57 -5.36
C GLN A 146 -5.13 18.00 -3.88
N PHE A 147 -5.32 19.28 -3.59
CA PHE A 147 -5.38 19.81 -2.23
C PHE A 147 -6.57 19.24 -1.43
N GLN A 148 -7.76 19.18 -2.03
CA GLN A 148 -8.93 18.55 -1.41
C GLN A 148 -8.72 17.04 -1.24
N LEU A 149 -8.12 16.36 -2.22
CA LEU A 149 -7.80 14.93 -2.11
C LEU A 149 -6.85 14.62 -0.95
N ARG A 150 -5.87 15.50 -0.65
CA ARG A 150 -4.94 15.28 0.48
C ARG A 150 -5.54 15.61 1.85
N ILE A 151 -6.41 16.61 1.95
CA ILE A 151 -7.13 16.93 3.19
C ILE A 151 -8.23 15.90 3.48
N ASN A 152 -8.87 15.37 2.44
CA ASN A 152 -9.82 14.27 2.61
C ASN A 152 -9.10 12.93 2.85
N SER A 153 -7.87 12.72 2.36
CA SER A 153 -7.08 11.52 2.67
C SER A 153 -6.51 11.50 4.09
N SER A 154 -6.49 12.63 4.82
CA SER A 154 -6.26 12.59 6.27
C SER A 154 -7.46 12.04 7.06
N GLU A 155 -8.62 11.87 6.41
CA GLU A 155 -9.79 11.23 7.01
C GLU A 155 -10.00 9.77 6.56
N GLU A 156 -9.37 9.28 5.47
CA GLU A 156 -9.53 7.88 5.02
C GLU A 156 -8.25 7.31 4.35
N ASP A 157 -7.53 6.40 5.04
CA ASP A 157 -6.31 5.74 4.54
C ASP A 157 -6.65 4.57 3.59
N LEU A 158 -6.88 4.88 2.31
CA LEU A 158 -7.19 3.86 1.30
C LEU A 158 -5.88 3.21 0.76
N ILE A 159 -5.79 1.89 0.78
CA ILE A 159 -4.72 1.07 0.20
C ILE A 159 -4.79 1.02 -1.33
N GLN A 160 -5.96 1.08 -1.95
CA GLN A 160 -6.06 1.03 -3.42
C GLN A 160 -5.33 2.20 -4.11
N PRO A 161 -5.55 3.48 -3.74
CA PRO A 161 -4.77 4.60 -4.29
C PRO A 161 -3.27 4.50 -3.96
N LEU A 162 -2.92 3.96 -2.78
CA LEU A 162 -1.52 3.74 -2.41
C LEU A 162 -0.84 2.70 -3.31
N ASN A 163 -1.53 1.58 -3.60
CA ASN A 163 -1.03 0.57 -4.54
C ASN A 163 -0.83 1.18 -5.92
N ALA A 164 -1.85 1.87 -6.45
CA ALA A 164 -1.77 2.53 -7.76
C ALA A 164 -0.61 3.55 -7.81
N PHE A 165 -0.32 4.24 -6.71
CA PHE A 165 0.84 5.13 -6.61
C PHE A 165 2.17 4.35 -6.65
N PHE A 166 2.33 3.30 -5.84
CA PHE A 166 3.56 2.50 -5.83
C PHE A 166 3.84 1.81 -7.15
N GLU A 167 2.80 1.37 -7.87
CA GLU A 167 2.92 0.76 -9.19
C GLU A 167 3.65 1.66 -10.20
N THR A 168 3.59 3.00 -10.03
CA THR A 168 4.34 3.95 -10.88
C THR A 168 5.86 3.87 -10.74
N PHE A 169 6.36 3.21 -9.69
CA PHE A 169 7.80 3.04 -9.41
C PHE A 169 8.27 1.58 -9.56
N PHE A 170 7.38 0.65 -9.90
CA PHE A 170 7.71 -0.77 -10.02
C PHE A 170 8.53 -1.08 -11.28
N ALA A 171 9.30 -2.17 -11.24
CA ALA A 171 10.05 -2.62 -12.41
C ALA A 171 9.13 -3.32 -13.41
N GLU A 172 9.05 -2.74 -14.61
CA GLU A 172 8.30 -3.25 -15.77
C GLU A 172 9.12 -4.28 -16.57
N ASN A 173 8.57 -4.81 -17.66
CA ASN A 173 9.25 -5.79 -18.52
C ASN A 173 10.53 -5.23 -19.16
N ASP A 174 11.58 -6.06 -19.24
CA ASP A 174 12.88 -5.76 -19.86
C ASP A 174 13.51 -4.44 -19.40
N SER A 175 13.27 -4.12 -18.15
CA SER A 175 13.45 -2.77 -17.65
C SER A 175 14.72 -2.61 -16.81
N ILE A 176 15.25 -3.70 -16.26
CA ILE A 176 16.44 -3.74 -15.39
C ILE A 176 17.49 -4.73 -15.92
N SER A 177 18.78 -4.49 -15.65
CA SER A 177 19.85 -5.45 -15.97
C SER A 177 20.00 -6.53 -14.89
N ILE A 178 20.74 -7.60 -15.20
CA ILE A 178 21.03 -8.67 -14.23
C ILE A 178 21.88 -8.14 -13.06
N GLU A 179 22.82 -7.22 -13.31
CA GLU A 179 23.63 -6.61 -12.26
C GLU A 179 22.77 -5.74 -11.32
N GLN A 180 21.80 -5.01 -11.88
CA GLN A 180 20.84 -4.26 -11.07
C GLN A 180 19.97 -5.19 -10.23
N TRP A 181 19.55 -6.32 -10.79
CA TRP A 181 18.78 -7.34 -10.06
C TRP A 181 19.58 -7.95 -8.91
N ASP A 182 20.82 -8.35 -9.14
CA ASP A 182 21.67 -8.95 -8.11
C ASP A 182 21.95 -7.98 -6.95
N LEU A 183 22.14 -6.68 -7.27
CA LEU A 183 22.26 -5.62 -6.27
C LEU A 183 20.94 -5.31 -5.56
N ALA A 184 19.80 -5.62 -6.15
CA ALA A 184 18.48 -5.36 -5.59
C ALA A 184 18.06 -6.40 -4.53
N LEU A 185 18.64 -7.60 -4.58
CA LEU A 185 18.33 -8.67 -3.63
C LEU A 185 18.62 -8.25 -2.18
N PRO A 186 17.76 -8.62 -1.22
CA PRO A 186 17.99 -8.27 0.17
C PRO A 186 19.14 -9.06 0.76
N SER A 187 19.99 -8.36 1.51
CA SER A 187 21.04 -8.93 2.34
C SER A 187 20.48 -9.72 3.52
N ASP A 188 21.27 -10.62 4.08
CA ASP A 188 20.88 -11.41 5.26
C ASP A 188 20.49 -10.52 6.45
N SER A 189 21.18 -9.39 6.63
CA SER A 189 20.85 -8.41 7.66
C SER A 189 19.47 -7.76 7.43
N GLU A 190 19.14 -7.40 6.19
CA GLU A 190 17.83 -6.83 5.86
C GLU A 190 16.71 -7.87 6.07
N ARG A 191 16.94 -9.14 5.69
CA ARG A 191 16.00 -10.24 5.96
C ARG A 191 15.76 -10.42 7.46
N GLU A 192 16.80 -10.39 8.26
CA GLU A 192 16.71 -10.51 9.72
C GLU A 192 16.02 -9.32 10.39
N GLN A 193 16.21 -8.10 9.88
CA GLN A 193 15.56 -6.90 10.41
C GLN A 193 14.05 -6.92 10.15
N MET A 194 13.63 -7.40 8.98
CA MET A 194 12.21 -7.60 8.64
C MET A 194 11.50 -8.53 9.63
N LYS A 195 12.18 -9.57 10.12
CA LYS A 195 11.62 -10.51 11.11
C LYS A 195 11.50 -9.92 12.52
N LYS A 196 12.25 -8.86 12.84
CA LYS A 196 12.43 -8.35 14.23
C LYS A 196 11.59 -7.12 14.56
N ASN A 197 11.23 -6.30 13.57
CA ASN A 197 10.59 -5.01 13.79
C ASN A 197 9.09 -5.01 13.42
N ARG A 198 8.29 -4.20 14.12
CA ARG A 198 6.86 -4.01 13.82
C ARG A 198 6.68 -2.79 12.93
N PHE A 199 6.13 -2.99 11.74
CA PHE A 199 5.85 -1.95 10.75
C PHE A 199 4.36 -1.94 10.40
N CYS A 200 3.84 -0.84 9.88
CA CYS A 200 2.46 -0.76 9.37
C CYS A 200 2.44 -0.81 7.84
N VAL A 201 3.43 -0.20 7.19
CA VAL A 201 3.75 -0.40 5.78
C VAL A 201 5.27 -0.52 5.65
N VAL A 202 5.75 -1.50 4.88
CA VAL A 202 7.16 -1.64 4.49
C VAL A 202 7.23 -1.48 2.99
N HIS A 203 7.98 -0.50 2.53
CA HIS A 203 8.30 -0.30 1.12
C HIS A 203 9.70 0.33 1.02
N GLU A 204 10.23 0.43 -0.19
CA GLU A 204 11.49 1.15 -0.41
C GLU A 204 11.33 2.67 -0.31
N LEU A 205 12.43 3.37 -0.06
CA LEU A 205 12.44 4.83 -0.19
C LEU A 205 12.01 5.22 -1.62
N LEU A 206 11.06 6.16 -1.69
CA LEU A 206 10.55 6.65 -2.96
C LEU A 206 11.71 7.23 -3.79
N PRO A 207 11.76 6.93 -5.10
CA PRO A 207 12.71 7.54 -6.00
C PRO A 207 12.57 9.08 -6.01
N PRO A 208 13.68 9.81 -6.18
CA PRO A 208 13.68 11.27 -6.12
C PRO A 208 12.96 11.96 -7.29
N SER A 209 12.65 11.23 -8.37
CA SER A 209 11.96 11.77 -9.54
C SER A 209 10.86 10.83 -10.06
N THR A 210 9.82 11.43 -10.64
CA THR A 210 8.74 10.72 -11.34
C THR A 210 9.30 10.10 -12.63
N GLY A 211 9.16 8.77 -12.78
CA GLY A 211 9.72 7.99 -13.89
C GLY A 211 11.00 7.22 -13.55
N GLU A 212 11.59 7.45 -12.37
CA GLU A 212 12.55 6.51 -11.79
C GLU A 212 11.83 5.34 -11.13
N ARG A 213 12.54 4.22 -10.98
CA ARG A 213 12.02 3.02 -10.31
C ARG A 213 12.59 2.91 -8.91
N PHE A 214 11.88 2.19 -8.06
CA PHE A 214 12.45 1.69 -6.82
C PHE A 214 13.78 1.00 -7.11
N LYS A 215 14.81 1.28 -6.31
CA LYS A 215 16.17 0.82 -6.63
C LYS A 215 16.35 -0.68 -6.41
N ARG A 216 15.53 -1.28 -5.56
CA ARG A 216 15.60 -2.66 -5.12
C ARG A 216 14.37 -3.49 -5.53
N PHE A 217 13.35 -2.89 -6.11
CA PHE A 217 12.15 -3.55 -6.64
C PHE A 217 11.44 -4.47 -5.62
N TRP A 218 11.50 -4.14 -4.34
CA TRP A 218 10.97 -4.92 -3.22
C TRP A 218 9.46 -5.06 -3.27
N GLY A 219 8.79 -4.03 -3.76
CA GLY A 219 7.34 -3.87 -3.66
C GLY A 219 6.98 -3.33 -2.29
N TYR A 220 5.89 -3.84 -1.71
CA TYR A 220 5.49 -3.42 -0.38
C TYR A 220 4.77 -4.52 0.42
N LEU A 221 4.80 -4.36 1.74
CA LEU A 221 4.05 -5.11 2.72
C LEU A 221 3.21 -4.13 3.53
N VAL A 222 1.90 -4.37 3.65
CA VAL A 222 1.03 -3.69 4.62
C VAL A 222 0.70 -4.66 5.74
N LEU A 223 0.82 -4.20 6.98
CA LEU A 223 0.40 -4.89 8.18
C LEU A 223 -0.71 -4.08 8.85
N CYS A 224 -1.83 -4.73 9.14
CA CYS A 224 -2.90 -4.11 9.91
C CYS A 224 -2.42 -3.83 11.34
N SER A 225 -2.62 -2.58 11.80
CA SER A 225 -2.28 -2.18 13.16
C SER A 225 -3.01 -3.05 14.20
N PRO A 226 -2.33 -3.52 15.27
CA PRO A 226 -2.96 -4.28 16.35
C PRO A 226 -4.20 -3.60 16.96
N ALA A 227 -4.26 -2.26 16.95
CA ALA A 227 -5.40 -1.49 17.45
C ALA A 227 -6.66 -1.63 16.58
N TYR A 228 -6.50 -1.89 15.27
CA TYR A 228 -7.58 -2.17 14.32
C TYR A 228 -7.78 -3.68 14.08
N CYS A 229 -6.75 -4.47 14.35
CA CYS A 229 -6.77 -5.91 14.31
C CYS A 229 -7.33 -6.48 15.63
N THR A 230 -8.64 -6.33 15.83
CA THR A 230 -9.35 -7.00 16.93
C THR A 230 -9.24 -8.52 16.80
N SER A 231 -9.35 -9.24 17.93
CA SER A 231 -9.29 -10.71 17.99
C SER A 231 -10.34 -11.44 17.14
N ASN A 232 -11.33 -10.72 16.60
CA ASN A 232 -12.43 -11.22 15.77
C ASN A 232 -12.24 -11.02 14.25
N ARG A 233 -11.14 -10.40 13.78
CA ARG A 233 -10.86 -10.27 12.34
C ARG A 233 -10.44 -11.59 11.70
N THR A 234 -10.67 -11.69 10.40
CA THR A 234 -10.33 -12.85 9.55
C THR A 234 -8.83 -13.14 9.64
N ARG A 235 -8.50 -14.42 9.89
CA ARG A 235 -7.12 -14.93 9.90
C ARG A 235 -6.60 -15.04 8.47
N LEU A 236 -6.60 -13.94 7.73
CA LEU A 236 -6.41 -13.89 6.28
C LEU A 236 -5.25 -12.95 5.92
N HIS A 237 -4.37 -13.46 5.09
CA HIS A 237 -3.21 -12.76 4.54
C HIS A 237 -3.29 -12.83 3.02
N HIS A 238 -3.05 -11.70 2.36
CA HIS A 238 -3.08 -11.60 0.91
C HIS A 238 -1.68 -11.41 0.35
N SER A 239 -1.44 -11.97 -0.83
CA SER A 239 -0.24 -11.68 -1.60
C SER A 239 -0.50 -11.66 -3.11
N SER A 240 0.21 -10.80 -3.83
CA SER A 240 0.18 -10.69 -5.29
C SER A 240 1.62 -10.66 -5.85
N PRO A 241 2.08 -11.74 -6.51
CA PRO A 241 3.46 -11.85 -6.96
C PRO A 241 3.72 -11.24 -8.35
N HIS A 242 2.68 -10.90 -9.11
CA HIS A 242 2.81 -10.55 -10.53
C HIS A 242 2.13 -9.23 -10.85
N PHE A 243 2.80 -8.13 -10.54
CA PHE A 243 2.42 -6.82 -11.07
C PHE A 243 2.47 -6.84 -12.61
N LEU A 244 1.48 -6.18 -13.26
CA LEU A 244 1.31 -5.95 -14.71
C LEU A 244 1.12 -7.21 -15.58
N THR A 245 1.97 -8.22 -15.40
CA THR A 245 1.97 -9.48 -16.16
C THR A 245 0.72 -10.32 -15.95
N ASP A 246 0.12 -10.21 -14.77
CA ASP A 246 -1.17 -10.81 -14.47
C ASP A 246 -2.32 -9.81 -14.64
N GLY A 247 -2.09 -8.61 -15.17
CA GLY A 247 -3.08 -7.52 -15.25
C GLY A 247 -3.32 -6.83 -13.91
N ASP A 248 -4.57 -6.45 -13.64
CA ASP A 248 -4.95 -5.62 -12.47
C ASP A 248 -5.08 -6.40 -11.14
N VAL A 249 -4.36 -7.52 -11.00
CA VAL A 249 -4.50 -8.42 -9.84
C VAL A 249 -4.01 -7.76 -8.54
N CYS A 250 -3.04 -6.86 -8.61
CA CYS A 250 -2.52 -6.14 -7.45
C CYS A 250 -3.56 -5.16 -6.87
N ASN A 251 -4.21 -4.34 -7.70
CA ASN A 251 -5.27 -3.43 -7.25
C ASN A 251 -6.49 -4.20 -6.72
N GLN A 252 -6.89 -5.29 -7.39
CA GLN A 252 -7.93 -6.19 -6.85
C GLN A 252 -7.56 -6.73 -5.47
N THR A 253 -6.31 -7.18 -5.30
CA THR A 253 -5.83 -7.74 -4.04
C THR A 253 -5.85 -6.68 -2.92
N ALA A 254 -5.42 -5.46 -3.23
CA ALA A 254 -5.50 -4.30 -2.35
C ALA A 254 -6.94 -4.00 -1.91
N ALA A 255 -7.89 -4.01 -2.85
CA ALA A 255 -9.30 -3.78 -2.56
C ALA A 255 -9.91 -4.86 -1.65
N ILE A 256 -9.56 -6.12 -1.89
CA ILE A 256 -10.05 -7.24 -1.08
C ILE A 256 -9.42 -7.19 0.31
N PHE A 257 -8.15 -6.82 0.44
CA PHE A 257 -7.50 -6.63 1.73
C PHE A 257 -8.25 -5.63 2.61
N GLU A 258 -8.62 -4.47 2.05
CA GLU A 258 -9.41 -3.44 2.74
C GLU A 258 -10.75 -4.00 3.26
N GLN A 259 -11.52 -4.61 2.37
CA GLN A 259 -12.88 -5.04 2.67
C GLN A 259 -12.96 -6.26 3.57
N THR A 260 -11.97 -7.14 3.50
CA THR A 260 -11.93 -8.31 4.37
C THR A 260 -11.42 -7.98 5.76
N GLY A 261 -10.85 -6.79 5.96
CA GLY A 261 -10.15 -6.46 7.19
C GLY A 261 -8.99 -7.41 7.46
N SER A 262 -8.32 -7.86 6.40
CA SER A 262 -7.23 -8.84 6.48
C SER A 262 -6.04 -8.33 7.30
N ARG A 263 -5.18 -9.26 7.71
CA ARG A 263 -4.05 -8.97 8.60
C ARG A 263 -2.84 -8.41 7.87
N SER A 264 -2.58 -8.90 6.66
CA SER A 264 -1.49 -8.38 5.84
C SER A 264 -1.77 -8.46 4.35
N LEU A 265 -1.03 -7.63 3.60
CA LEU A 265 -0.95 -7.62 2.15
C LEU A 265 0.51 -7.54 1.72
N VAL A 266 0.95 -8.44 0.84
CA VAL A 266 2.28 -8.39 0.21
C VAL A 266 2.13 -8.23 -1.30
N VAL A 267 2.77 -7.23 -1.90
CA VAL A 267 2.78 -7.04 -3.36
C VAL A 267 4.22 -6.96 -3.86
N ALA A 268 4.51 -7.70 -4.93
CA ALA A 268 5.84 -7.69 -5.55
C ALA A 268 6.10 -6.38 -6.32
N GLY A 269 7.31 -5.83 -6.20
CA GLY A 269 7.69 -4.57 -6.86
C GLY A 269 8.28 -4.72 -8.26
N ALA A 270 8.23 -5.93 -8.82
CA ALA A 270 8.76 -6.25 -10.14
C ALA A 270 7.82 -7.20 -10.88
N THR A 271 7.68 -7.01 -12.19
CA THR A 271 7.05 -8.02 -13.03
C THR A 271 7.95 -9.26 -13.17
N ARG A 272 7.36 -10.39 -13.56
CA ARG A 272 8.11 -11.64 -13.80
C ARG A 272 9.19 -11.53 -14.88
N TYR A 273 9.07 -10.57 -15.80
CA TYR A 273 9.96 -10.39 -16.94
C TYR A 273 10.75 -9.09 -16.83
N SER A 274 10.98 -8.61 -15.61
CA SER A 274 11.61 -7.31 -15.42
C SER A 274 13.10 -7.29 -15.78
N VAL A 275 13.80 -8.40 -15.59
CA VAL A 275 15.23 -8.55 -15.92
C VAL A 275 15.41 -8.79 -17.41
N ARG A 276 16.23 -7.94 -18.05
CA ARG A 276 16.59 -8.05 -19.47
C ARG A 276 17.32 -9.35 -19.74
N GLY A 277 16.89 -10.04 -20.78
CA GLY A 277 17.46 -11.31 -21.21
C GLY A 277 16.80 -12.51 -20.54
N ASP A 278 17.03 -13.70 -21.09
CA ASP A 278 16.36 -14.94 -20.68
C ASP A 278 17.00 -15.57 -19.42
N HIS A 279 17.21 -14.75 -18.39
CA HIS A 279 17.75 -15.21 -17.11
C HIS A 279 16.70 -15.98 -16.32
N THR A 280 17.11 -17.13 -15.77
CA THR A 280 16.23 -18.04 -15.06
C THR A 280 16.51 -18.04 -13.56
N SER A 281 15.50 -18.36 -12.76
CA SER A 281 15.66 -18.48 -11.31
C SER A 281 16.57 -19.65 -10.95
N SER A 282 17.54 -19.43 -10.06
CA SER A 282 18.34 -20.51 -9.47
C SER A 282 17.50 -21.48 -8.64
N CYS A 283 16.40 -21.00 -8.04
CA CYS A 283 15.46 -21.81 -7.27
C CYS A 283 14.62 -22.70 -8.17
N GLN A 284 14.09 -22.16 -9.28
CA GLN A 284 13.32 -22.90 -10.29
C GLN A 284 13.73 -22.50 -11.70
N PRO A 285 14.66 -23.24 -12.35
CA PRO A 285 15.25 -22.85 -13.64
C PRO A 285 14.30 -22.78 -14.83
N LYS A 286 13.04 -23.22 -14.68
CA LYS A 286 12.00 -23.10 -15.71
C LYS A 286 11.28 -21.75 -15.66
N ASN A 287 11.53 -20.96 -14.63
CA ASN A 287 10.87 -19.70 -14.37
C ASN A 287 11.86 -18.56 -14.57
N ALA A 288 11.33 -17.40 -14.98
CA ALA A 288 12.11 -16.19 -15.11
C ALA A 288 12.71 -15.79 -13.75
N ILE A 289 13.89 -15.18 -13.76
CA ILE A 289 14.58 -14.83 -12.51
C ILE A 289 13.76 -13.88 -11.63
N ALA A 290 12.95 -13.00 -12.21
CA ALA A 290 12.10 -12.06 -11.47
C ALA A 290 10.71 -12.62 -11.11
N ASP A 291 10.41 -13.88 -11.41
CA ASP A 291 9.16 -14.53 -11.01
C ASP A 291 9.12 -14.73 -9.48
N ALA A 292 8.41 -13.83 -8.80
CA ALA A 292 8.37 -13.77 -7.34
C ALA A 292 7.72 -15.01 -6.70
N ALA A 293 6.82 -15.71 -7.40
CA ALA A 293 6.19 -16.92 -6.89
C ALA A 293 7.13 -18.15 -6.95
N HIS A 294 8.15 -18.10 -7.81
CA HIS A 294 9.06 -19.20 -8.11
C HIS A 294 10.53 -18.92 -7.74
N ASN A 295 10.81 -17.81 -7.06
CA ASN A 295 12.15 -17.42 -6.61
C ASN A 295 12.19 -17.07 -5.11
N ASN A 296 13.00 -17.82 -4.35
CA ASN A 296 13.18 -17.64 -2.91
C ASN A 296 14.08 -16.47 -2.50
N LEU A 297 14.76 -15.83 -3.46
CA LEU A 297 15.69 -14.73 -3.17
C LEU A 297 14.99 -13.37 -3.13
N THR A 298 13.76 -13.25 -3.66
CA THR A 298 13.06 -11.97 -3.76
C THR A 298 12.65 -11.41 -2.40
N MET A 299 12.49 -10.09 -2.31
CA MET A 299 11.92 -9.47 -1.10
C MET A 299 10.46 -9.88 -0.89
N PHE A 300 9.69 -10.05 -1.96
CA PHE A 300 8.34 -10.61 -1.91
C PHE A 300 8.30 -11.94 -1.14
N HIS A 301 9.21 -12.86 -1.46
CA HIS A 301 9.32 -14.14 -0.75
C HIS A 301 9.68 -13.93 0.72
N THR A 302 10.66 -13.07 1.00
CA THR A 302 11.10 -12.74 2.36
C THR A 302 9.96 -12.19 3.21
N MET A 303 9.17 -11.26 2.66
CA MET A 303 7.99 -10.68 3.33
C MET A 303 6.93 -11.76 3.59
N CYS A 304 6.62 -12.61 2.61
CA CYS A 304 5.65 -13.70 2.80
C CYS A 304 6.09 -14.68 3.91
N VAL A 305 7.36 -15.08 3.93
CA VAL A 305 7.91 -15.96 4.98
C VAL A 305 7.89 -15.27 6.34
N GLY A 306 8.30 -14.00 6.41
CA GLY A 306 8.27 -13.23 7.65
C GLY A 306 6.86 -13.12 8.25
N VAL A 307 5.85 -12.88 7.41
CA VAL A 307 4.43 -12.91 7.83
C VAL A 307 4.05 -14.31 8.30
N PHE A 308 4.38 -15.35 7.55
CA PHE A 308 4.06 -16.74 7.92
C PHE A 308 4.68 -17.17 9.26
N GLU A 309 5.94 -16.82 9.52
CA GLU A 309 6.62 -17.11 10.79
C GLU A 309 6.05 -16.33 11.97
N ALA A 310 5.54 -15.12 11.73
CA ALA A 310 4.91 -14.28 12.74
C ALA A 310 3.44 -14.66 13.02
N SER A 311 2.81 -15.40 12.10
CA SER A 311 1.42 -15.83 12.15
C SER A 311 1.24 -17.20 12.80
N ASN A 312 0.10 -17.43 13.47
CA ASN A 312 -0.24 -18.72 14.06
C ASN A 312 -1.58 -19.26 13.50
N GLU A 313 -1.51 -20.35 12.74
CA GLU A 313 -2.66 -21.02 12.09
C GLU A 313 -3.59 -20.09 11.28
N GLU A 314 -3.02 -19.49 10.24
CA GLU A 314 -3.69 -18.49 9.39
C GLU A 314 -3.83 -18.94 7.93
N ILE A 315 -4.68 -18.24 7.18
CA ILE A 315 -4.99 -18.49 5.78
C ILE A 315 -4.17 -17.52 4.92
N PHE A 316 -3.44 -18.08 3.98
CA PHE A 316 -2.57 -17.35 3.06
C PHE A 316 -3.13 -17.47 1.65
N MET A 317 -3.68 -16.37 1.15
CA MET A 317 -4.30 -16.29 -0.17
C MET A 317 -3.38 -15.55 -1.13
N GLN A 318 -2.99 -16.22 -2.22
CA GLN A 318 -2.15 -15.63 -3.25
C GLN A 318 -2.92 -15.53 -4.57
N TRP A 319 -2.96 -14.31 -5.10
CA TRP A 319 -3.77 -13.93 -6.26
C TRP A 319 -2.92 -13.87 -7.53
N HIS A 320 -3.44 -14.42 -8.61
CA HIS A 320 -2.80 -14.51 -9.90
C HIS A 320 -3.79 -14.32 -11.04
N GLY A 321 -3.26 -13.94 -12.19
CA GLY A 321 -3.94 -13.87 -13.46
C GLY A 321 -3.56 -15.02 -14.37
N GLN A 322 -4.53 -15.56 -15.09
CA GLN A 322 -4.31 -16.66 -16.01
C GLN A 322 -5.04 -16.50 -17.34
N GLU A 323 -4.46 -17.10 -18.37
CA GLU A 323 -5.10 -17.36 -19.67
C GLU A 323 -5.06 -18.85 -20.05
N SER A 324 -4.38 -19.69 -19.27
CA SER A 324 -4.07 -21.09 -19.60
C SER A 324 -5.15 -22.11 -19.21
N CYS A 325 -6.15 -21.71 -18.43
CA CYS A 325 -7.22 -22.58 -17.92
C CYS A 325 -8.58 -22.09 -18.45
N PRO A 326 -8.97 -22.45 -19.67
CA PRO A 326 -10.13 -21.88 -20.36
C PRO A 326 -11.46 -22.31 -19.74
N GLN A 327 -11.50 -23.46 -19.06
CA GLN A 327 -12.72 -24.01 -18.44
C GLN A 327 -13.07 -23.35 -17.11
N SER A 328 -12.10 -22.67 -16.50
CA SER A 328 -12.22 -22.13 -15.14
C SER A 328 -12.05 -20.63 -15.18
N GLY A 329 -13.11 -19.90 -14.84
CA GLY A 329 -13.06 -18.46 -14.66
C GLY A 329 -12.13 -18.06 -13.51
N ALA A 330 -12.21 -18.79 -12.40
CA ALA A 330 -11.25 -18.75 -11.29
C ALA A 330 -10.84 -20.19 -10.92
N PHE A 331 -9.55 -20.49 -11.00
CA PHE A 331 -9.02 -21.78 -10.59
C PHE A 331 -8.39 -21.68 -9.20
N ILE A 332 -8.97 -22.38 -8.22
CA ILE A 332 -8.64 -22.21 -6.80
C ILE A 332 -8.01 -23.51 -6.26
N SER A 333 -6.72 -23.44 -5.93
CA SER A 333 -5.90 -24.59 -5.52
C SER A 333 -5.35 -24.43 -4.11
N ALA A 334 -5.20 -25.54 -3.39
CA ALA A 334 -4.48 -25.62 -2.11
C ALA A 334 -2.97 -25.89 -2.27
N GLY A 335 -2.42 -25.77 -3.48
CA GLY A 335 -1.05 -26.17 -3.79
C GLY A 335 -0.89 -27.69 -4.05
N ALA A 336 -1.99 -28.40 -4.29
CA ALA A 336 -2.01 -29.85 -4.45
C ALA A 336 -2.79 -30.32 -5.69
N LYS A 337 -2.43 -31.49 -6.21
CA LYS A 337 -3.15 -32.15 -7.32
C LYS A 337 -4.59 -32.49 -6.93
N GLY A 338 -5.50 -32.54 -7.90
CA GLY A 338 -6.93 -32.82 -7.68
C GLY A 338 -7.27 -34.18 -7.06
N THR A 339 -6.31 -35.10 -6.95
CA THR A 339 -6.47 -36.37 -6.22
C THR A 339 -6.28 -36.22 -4.71
N ASN A 340 -5.78 -35.07 -4.22
CA ASN A 340 -5.57 -34.83 -2.80
C ASN A 340 -6.93 -34.79 -2.06
N PRO A 341 -7.07 -35.47 -0.90
CA PRO A 341 -8.29 -35.48 -0.10
C PRO A 341 -8.82 -34.09 0.30
N ILE A 342 -7.97 -33.06 0.37
CA ILE A 342 -8.35 -31.69 0.76
C ILE A 342 -9.51 -31.15 -0.08
N TYR A 343 -9.59 -31.51 -1.36
CA TYR A 343 -10.66 -31.03 -2.24
C TYR A 343 -12.01 -31.71 -1.99
N LYS A 344 -12.03 -32.83 -1.25
CA LYS A 344 -13.27 -33.50 -0.81
C LYS A 344 -13.76 -33.00 0.54
N ASP A 345 -12.92 -32.31 1.30
CA ASP A 345 -13.27 -31.78 2.62
C ASP A 345 -14.13 -30.52 2.49
N LYS A 346 -15.42 -30.63 2.79
CA LYS A 346 -16.36 -29.48 2.78
C LYS A 346 -15.99 -28.39 3.80
N GLY A 347 -15.18 -28.73 4.81
CA GLY A 347 -14.66 -27.80 5.81
C GLY A 347 -13.55 -26.89 5.28
N ALA A 348 -12.80 -27.35 4.28
CA ALA A 348 -11.64 -26.63 3.75
C ALA A 348 -12.03 -25.31 3.07
N TYR A 349 -11.25 -24.26 3.34
CA TYR A 349 -11.51 -22.91 2.84
C TYR A 349 -11.52 -22.82 1.33
N VAL A 350 -10.66 -23.58 0.63
CA VAL A 350 -10.63 -23.67 -0.84
C VAL A 350 -11.98 -24.11 -1.42
N ASN A 351 -12.62 -25.12 -0.83
CA ASN A 351 -13.90 -25.64 -1.32
C ASN A 351 -15.06 -24.69 -0.97
N LYS A 352 -15.02 -24.10 0.23
CA LYS A 352 -15.97 -23.06 0.64
C LYS A 352 -15.93 -21.87 -0.31
N LEU A 353 -14.73 -21.38 -0.63
CA LEU A 353 -14.53 -20.24 -1.53
C LEU A 353 -15.11 -20.53 -2.92
N VAL A 354 -14.77 -21.68 -3.52
CA VAL A 354 -15.35 -22.10 -4.81
C VAL A 354 -16.88 -22.14 -4.76
N SER A 355 -17.45 -22.74 -3.70
CA SER A 355 -18.91 -22.82 -3.57
C SER A 355 -19.58 -21.44 -3.42
N THR A 356 -18.96 -20.54 -2.68
CA THR A 356 -19.47 -19.18 -2.45
C THR A 356 -19.40 -18.35 -3.72
N VAL A 357 -18.26 -18.40 -4.43
CA VAL A 357 -18.07 -17.66 -5.69
C VAL A 357 -19.10 -18.10 -6.73
N ASN A 358 -19.28 -19.41 -6.93
CA ASN A 358 -20.27 -19.92 -7.89
C ASN A 358 -21.70 -19.57 -7.49
N LYS A 359 -22.01 -19.60 -6.19
CA LYS A 359 -23.33 -19.20 -5.69
C LYS A 359 -23.61 -17.72 -5.95
N LEU A 360 -22.63 -16.84 -5.73
CA LEU A 360 -22.77 -15.40 -5.94
C LEU A 360 -22.81 -15.04 -7.43
N ALA A 361 -22.02 -15.72 -8.26
CA ALA A 361 -22.00 -15.51 -9.71
C ALA A 361 -23.27 -16.04 -10.41
N GLY A 362 -24.00 -16.96 -9.79
CA GLY A 362 -25.15 -17.63 -10.42
C GLY A 362 -24.75 -18.66 -11.48
N GLU A 363 -23.45 -18.89 -11.69
CA GLU A 363 -22.89 -19.87 -12.61
C GLU A 363 -21.57 -20.46 -12.09
N ASN A 364 -21.17 -21.60 -12.66
CA ASN A 364 -19.97 -22.34 -12.25
C ASN A 364 -18.70 -21.73 -12.87
N ILE A 365 -18.24 -20.62 -12.32
CA ILE A 365 -17.02 -19.91 -12.78
C ILE A 365 -15.76 -20.35 -12.03
N ALA A 366 -15.89 -20.73 -10.77
CA ALA A 366 -14.81 -21.16 -9.91
C ALA A 366 -14.73 -22.68 -9.84
N THR A 367 -13.51 -23.21 -9.90
CA THR A 367 -13.25 -24.65 -9.81
C THR A 367 -12.03 -24.94 -8.94
N THR A 368 -11.98 -26.16 -8.43
CA THR A 368 -10.78 -26.74 -7.81
C THR A 368 -10.04 -27.65 -8.78
N PRO A 369 -8.77 -28.03 -8.50
CA PRO A 369 -8.05 -29.07 -9.25
C PRO A 369 -8.77 -30.42 -9.33
N MET A 370 -9.71 -30.71 -8.43
CA MET A 370 -10.52 -31.93 -8.51
C MET A 370 -11.59 -31.85 -9.59
N GLN A 371 -12.14 -30.65 -9.81
CA GLN A 371 -13.21 -30.36 -10.78
C GLN A 371 -12.64 -30.09 -12.17
N ASP A 372 -11.61 -29.25 -12.27
CA ASP A 372 -10.86 -29.02 -13.51
C ASP A 372 -9.47 -29.69 -13.42
N ARG A 373 -9.40 -30.92 -13.91
CA ARG A 373 -8.16 -31.71 -13.91
C ARG A 373 -7.23 -31.38 -15.06
N LYS A 374 -7.67 -30.55 -16.03
CA LYS A 374 -6.89 -30.18 -17.21
C LYS A 374 -6.03 -28.96 -16.94
N CYS A 375 -6.48 -28.06 -16.07
CA CYS A 375 -5.72 -26.89 -15.67
C CYS A 375 -4.41 -27.28 -14.95
N PRO A 376 -3.23 -26.85 -15.45
CA PRO A 376 -1.94 -27.20 -14.86
C PRO A 376 -1.54 -26.33 -13.66
N LEU A 377 -2.24 -25.22 -13.42
CA LEU A 377 -1.89 -24.16 -12.46
C LEU A 377 -2.25 -24.52 -11.01
N VAL A 378 -1.84 -25.72 -10.57
CA VAL A 378 -2.16 -26.24 -9.23
C VAL A 378 -1.29 -25.66 -8.11
N ALA A 379 -0.37 -24.74 -8.42
CA ALA A 379 0.60 -24.15 -7.50
C ALA A 379 1.52 -25.13 -6.72
N SER A 380 1.71 -26.36 -7.21
CA SER A 380 2.65 -27.31 -6.58
C SER A 380 4.14 -26.87 -6.67
N THR A 381 4.42 -25.89 -7.53
CA THR A 381 5.73 -25.25 -7.70
C THR A 381 5.85 -23.91 -7.00
N ASN A 382 4.79 -23.39 -6.40
CA ASN A 382 4.86 -22.13 -5.68
C ASN A 382 5.77 -22.28 -4.45
N VAL A 383 6.84 -21.49 -4.38
CA VAL A 383 7.88 -21.65 -3.34
C VAL A 383 7.30 -21.34 -1.96
N PHE A 384 6.53 -20.26 -1.83
CA PHE A 384 5.88 -19.91 -0.57
C PHE A 384 4.78 -20.91 -0.20
N GLY A 385 3.96 -21.33 -1.17
CA GLY A 385 2.92 -22.34 -0.97
C GLY A 385 3.44 -23.69 -0.48
N ARG A 386 4.68 -24.07 -0.84
CA ARG A 386 5.35 -25.25 -0.29
C ARG A 386 5.67 -25.09 1.19
N ILE A 387 6.11 -23.91 1.61
CA ILE A 387 6.42 -23.61 3.03
C ILE A 387 5.15 -23.69 3.88
N VAL A 388 4.07 -23.05 3.43
CA VAL A 388 2.77 -23.11 4.13
C VAL A 388 2.26 -24.55 4.24
N ASN A 389 2.55 -25.39 3.24
CA ASN A 389 2.23 -26.82 3.24
C ASN A 389 3.33 -27.72 3.88
N GLY A 390 4.17 -27.15 4.75
CA GLY A 390 5.07 -27.89 5.64
C GLY A 390 6.44 -28.26 5.07
N VAL A 391 6.84 -27.72 3.92
CA VAL A 391 8.23 -27.84 3.43
C VAL A 391 9.12 -26.84 4.19
N LYS A 392 10.27 -27.27 4.69
CA LYS A 392 11.24 -26.35 5.32
C LYS A 392 11.70 -25.30 4.32
N GLU A 393 11.85 -24.05 4.75
CA GLU A 393 12.26 -22.91 3.91
C GLU A 393 13.49 -23.22 3.05
N GLY A 394 14.57 -23.74 3.65
CA GLY A 394 15.80 -24.09 2.93
C GLY A 394 15.64 -25.19 1.86
N ASN A 395 14.53 -25.92 1.86
CA ASN A 395 14.21 -26.95 0.86
C ASN A 395 13.07 -26.52 -0.09
N ALA A 396 12.54 -25.30 0.02
CA ALA A 396 11.33 -24.89 -0.71
C ALA A 396 11.51 -24.82 -2.24
N CYS A 397 12.74 -24.70 -2.74
CA CYS A 397 13.04 -24.66 -4.18
C CYS A 397 12.78 -25.98 -4.91
N GLU A 398 13.08 -27.11 -4.27
CA GLU A 398 12.97 -28.45 -4.87
C GLU A 398 12.00 -29.37 -4.12
N GLY A 399 11.87 -29.17 -2.81
CA GLY A 399 11.05 -29.95 -1.91
C GLY A 399 9.57 -29.85 -2.27
N LYS A 400 8.95 -31.00 -2.51
CA LYS A 400 7.51 -31.11 -2.74
C LYS A 400 6.80 -31.24 -1.40
N ALA A 401 5.67 -30.55 -1.23
CA ALA A 401 4.82 -30.74 -0.06
C ALA A 401 4.32 -32.19 0.00
N ASP A 402 4.38 -32.80 1.19
CA ASP A 402 3.69 -34.07 1.44
C ASP A 402 2.18 -33.82 1.31
N PRO A 403 1.45 -34.59 0.50
CA PRO A 403 0.00 -34.47 0.39
C PRO A 403 -0.75 -34.46 1.73
N LYS A 404 -0.19 -35.10 2.78
CA LYS A 404 -0.76 -35.13 4.13
C LYS A 404 -0.63 -33.80 4.89
N ASN A 405 0.35 -32.97 4.53
CA ASN A 405 0.59 -31.67 5.16
C ASN A 405 -0.23 -30.54 4.51
N VAL A 406 -0.94 -30.84 3.42
CA VAL A 406 -1.80 -29.87 2.73
C VAL A 406 -3.10 -29.71 3.51
N THR A 407 -3.16 -28.69 4.35
CA THR A 407 -4.32 -28.39 5.22
C THR A 407 -5.34 -27.47 4.58
N GLY A 408 -5.01 -26.86 3.43
CA GLY A 408 -5.84 -25.85 2.77
C GLY A 408 -5.65 -24.43 3.34
N ASN A 409 -4.63 -24.21 4.17
CA ASN A 409 -4.26 -22.88 4.66
C ASN A 409 -3.60 -22.02 3.56
N PHE A 410 -2.94 -22.63 2.59
CA PHE A 410 -2.52 -21.94 1.36
C PHE A 410 -3.65 -22.02 0.33
N ILE A 411 -4.07 -20.87 -0.20
CA ILE A 411 -5.07 -20.74 -1.26
C ILE A 411 -4.43 -19.97 -2.41
N HIS A 412 -4.21 -20.64 -3.52
CA HIS A 412 -3.74 -20.05 -4.76
C HIS A 412 -4.92 -19.86 -5.72
N ILE A 413 -5.08 -18.66 -6.24
CA ILE A 413 -6.22 -18.28 -7.10
C ILE A 413 -5.70 -17.76 -8.43
N GLU A 414 -6.10 -18.40 -9.51
CA GLU A 414 -5.73 -18.07 -10.88
C GLU A 414 -6.99 -17.60 -11.65
N GLN A 415 -7.06 -16.32 -12.02
CA GLN A 415 -8.28 -15.71 -12.54
C GLN A 415 -8.16 -15.29 -14.01
N GLN A 416 -9.18 -15.59 -14.81
CA GLN A 416 -9.28 -15.04 -16.16
C GLN A 416 -9.55 -13.54 -16.08
N ARG A 417 -8.95 -12.79 -16.99
CA ARG A 417 -9.10 -11.35 -17.12
C ARG A 417 -10.55 -10.86 -17.06
N LYS A 418 -11.46 -11.53 -17.78
CA LYS A 418 -12.89 -11.17 -17.84
C LYS A 418 -13.61 -11.17 -16.47
N TRP A 419 -13.10 -11.95 -15.51
CA TRP A 419 -13.69 -12.07 -14.16
C TRP A 419 -12.99 -11.17 -13.13
N ARG A 420 -11.88 -10.55 -13.50
CA ARG A 420 -11.10 -9.71 -12.62
C ARG A 420 -11.30 -8.23 -12.91
N ASP A 421 -11.30 -7.82 -14.17
CA ASP A 421 -11.19 -6.41 -14.56
C ASP A 421 -12.44 -5.56 -14.18
N ASP A 422 -13.51 -6.15 -13.62
CA ASP A 422 -14.74 -5.47 -13.16
C ASP A 422 -14.89 -5.51 -11.62
N TRP A 423 -13.78 -5.55 -10.88
CA TRP A 423 -13.83 -5.60 -9.42
C TRP A 423 -14.36 -4.29 -8.80
N ALA A 424 -14.12 -3.13 -9.41
CA ALA A 424 -14.45 -1.81 -8.85
C ALA A 424 -15.95 -1.47 -8.81
N SER A 425 -16.79 -2.09 -9.64
CA SER A 425 -18.21 -1.73 -9.80
C SER A 425 -19.14 -2.27 -8.70
N ASN A 426 -18.65 -3.16 -7.82
CA ASN A 426 -19.49 -3.96 -6.92
C ASN A 426 -19.14 -3.87 -5.42
N LEU A 427 -18.34 -2.88 -5.01
CA LEU A 427 -17.74 -2.89 -3.68
C LEU A 427 -18.18 -1.69 -2.82
N SER A 428 -18.76 -1.98 -1.65
CA SER A 428 -18.97 -1.01 -0.57
C SER A 428 -17.71 -0.89 0.28
N TYR A 429 -17.21 0.33 0.47
CA TYR A 429 -15.92 0.62 1.11
C TYR A 429 -15.92 0.36 2.63
N ILE A 430 -14.84 -0.20 3.16
CA ILE A 430 -14.58 -0.31 4.61
C ILE A 430 -13.27 0.44 4.91
N PRO A 431 -13.31 1.56 5.64
CA PRO A 431 -12.11 2.32 5.95
C PRO A 431 -11.16 1.53 6.87
N LEU A 432 -9.91 1.37 6.43
CA LEU A 432 -8.79 0.98 7.27
C LEU A 432 -8.08 2.25 7.73
N LYS A 433 -7.55 2.24 8.95
CA LYS A 433 -6.65 3.29 9.45
C LYS A 433 -5.23 2.75 9.43
N LEU A 434 -4.33 3.44 8.73
CA LEU A 434 -2.97 2.99 8.48
C LEU A 434 -2.01 4.14 8.72
N ASP A 435 -1.11 3.96 9.68
CA ASP A 435 -0.01 4.88 9.85
C ASP A 435 1.02 4.61 8.74
N ILE A 436 0.99 5.43 7.68
CA ILE A 436 1.99 5.41 6.61
C ILE A 436 3.24 6.14 7.14
N LEU A 437 4.22 5.37 7.59
CA LEU A 437 5.48 5.88 8.17
C LEU A 437 6.67 5.54 7.26
N ASP A 438 7.76 6.29 7.40
CA ASP A 438 9.04 6.03 6.73
C ASP A 438 9.52 4.59 7.04
N PRO A 439 10.31 3.92 6.19
CA PRO A 439 10.53 2.46 6.23
C PRO A 439 11.28 1.93 7.47
N LEU A 440 11.54 2.79 8.46
CA LEU A 440 12.27 2.50 9.68
C LEU A 440 11.52 2.90 10.97
N ASP A 441 10.32 3.47 10.87
CA ASP A 441 9.56 3.87 12.05
C ASP A 441 8.64 2.74 12.54
N LYS A 442 8.73 2.47 13.85
CA LYS A 442 8.02 1.36 14.50
C LYS A 442 6.58 1.74 14.81
N CYS A 443 5.65 0.82 14.57
CA CYS A 443 4.30 0.93 15.12
C CYS A 443 4.33 0.52 16.60
N ASN A 444 3.86 1.40 17.49
CA ASN A 444 3.85 1.20 18.96
C ASN A 444 2.92 0.07 19.39
#